data_AF-A0A543J168-F1
#
_entry.id   AF-A0A543J168-F1
#
_cell.length_a   1.000
_cell.length_b   1.000
_cell.length_c   1.000
_cell.angle_alpha   90.00
_cell.angle_beta   90.00
_cell.angle_gamma   90.00
#
_symmetry.space_group_name_H-M   'P 1'
#
loop_
_entity.id
_entity.type
_entity.pdbx_description
1 polymer ?
#
loop_
_entity_poly.entity_id
_entity_poly.type
_entity_poly.pdbx_seq_one_letter_code
_entity_poly.pdbx_strand_id
1 'polypeptide(L)'
;MLTWFQETIVEQRRLPLFCFFVALILAFVVTRVHVRLIRAGVGWFRNVSIGDLHIHHVVFGVVLMLVGGVTGLLVSAHSTGWYAFAAAVFGVGSALVLDEFALILHLRDVYWSEEGRTSVDAVFVAVAMTGLLLLGLRPLTWESIGGVPVHGGLAVAVLVLNLVLAVITLLKGKIWTGLVGLFVPVLLVVGAIRLARPGSPWARWFFAPGARRPNPGKMAKAMRREVRWRRPVIRAKIAFQEFLSGRHDLPSITASADRPRRARRVRPRVPARKRRFVPPRALRRRRPPRYLR
;
A
#
# COMPACT_ATOMS: atom_id res chain seq x y z
N MET A 1 12.37 -12.40 31.48
CA MET A 1 12.63 -11.54 30.29
C MET A 1 14.10 -11.53 29.91
N LEU A 2 15.04 -11.28 30.84
CA LEU A 2 16.49 -11.34 30.55
C LEU A 2 16.99 -12.71 30.06
N THR A 3 16.52 -13.82 30.66
CA THR A 3 16.88 -15.19 30.25
C THR A 3 16.41 -15.51 28.84
N TRP A 4 15.14 -15.23 28.52
CA TRP A 4 14.59 -15.41 27.16
C TRP A 4 15.35 -14.58 26.10
N PHE A 5 15.74 -13.35 26.42
CA PHE A 5 16.50 -12.50 25.51
C PHE A 5 17.91 -13.06 25.26
N GLN A 6 18.59 -13.53 26.30
CA GLN A 6 19.89 -14.19 26.16
C GLN A 6 19.76 -15.46 25.31
N GLU A 7 18.87 -16.37 25.66
CA GLU A 7 18.69 -17.67 24.98
C GLU A 7 18.20 -17.55 23.54
N THR A 8 17.28 -16.61 23.26
CA THR A 8 16.64 -16.53 21.94
C THR A 8 17.35 -15.57 20.98
N ILE A 9 17.93 -14.48 21.49
CA ILE A 9 18.51 -13.42 20.65
C ILE A 9 20.04 -13.50 20.63
N VAL A 10 20.67 -13.60 21.79
CA VAL A 10 22.13 -13.58 21.90
C VAL A 10 22.71 -14.94 21.51
N GLU A 11 22.22 -16.03 22.11
CA GLU A 11 22.73 -17.37 21.91
C GLU A 11 22.40 -17.94 20.51
N GLN A 12 21.26 -17.58 19.93
CA GLN A 12 20.91 -17.98 18.55
C GLN A 12 21.55 -17.10 17.46
N ARG A 13 22.52 -16.24 17.81
CA ARG A 13 23.18 -15.29 16.89
C ARG A 13 22.23 -14.36 16.14
N ARG A 14 21.06 -14.05 16.72
CA ARG A 14 20.06 -13.13 16.13
C ARG A 14 20.25 -11.68 16.53
N LEU A 15 21.21 -11.40 17.42
CA LEU A 15 21.50 -10.05 17.91
C LEU A 15 21.60 -9.00 16.79
N PRO A 16 22.30 -9.25 15.65
CA PRO A 16 22.35 -8.27 14.57
C PRO A 16 21.00 -7.99 13.93
N LEU A 17 20.19 -9.04 13.69
CA LEU A 17 18.85 -8.90 13.14
C LEU A 17 17.92 -8.15 14.11
N PHE A 18 18.09 -8.35 15.42
CA PHE A 18 17.34 -7.65 16.45
C PHE A 18 17.68 -6.17 16.50
N CYS A 19 18.98 -5.84 16.45
CA CYS A 19 19.45 -4.45 16.38
C CYS A 19 18.97 -3.74 15.11
N PHE A 20 19.02 -4.41 13.96
CA PHE A 20 18.40 -3.92 12.72
C PHE A 20 16.91 -3.61 12.90
N PHE A 21 16.15 -4.54 13.48
CA PHE A 21 14.70 -4.42 13.67
C PHE A 21 14.33 -3.25 14.58
N VAL A 22 15.00 -3.12 15.72
CA VAL A 22 14.77 -2.03 16.67
C VAL A 22 15.16 -0.68 16.05
N ALA A 23 16.33 -0.61 15.40
CA ALA A 23 16.79 0.61 14.76
C ALA A 23 15.84 1.06 13.64
N LEU A 24 15.34 0.13 12.82
CA LEU A 24 14.37 0.40 11.77
C LEU A 24 13.07 1.00 12.33
N ILE A 25 12.51 0.40 13.38
CA ILE A 25 11.27 0.89 14.00
C ILE A 25 11.49 2.27 14.63
N LEU A 26 12.55 2.43 15.42
CA LEU A 26 12.84 3.68 16.12
C LEU A 26 13.08 4.81 15.12
N ALA A 27 13.93 4.60 14.11
CA ALA A 27 14.21 5.61 13.10
C ALA A 27 12.94 6.02 12.34
N PHE A 28 12.10 5.06 11.93
CA PHE A 28 10.85 5.37 11.25
C PHE A 28 9.86 6.16 12.12
N VAL A 29 9.74 5.80 13.40
CA VAL A 29 8.88 6.55 14.34
C VAL A 29 9.42 7.96 14.54
N VAL A 30 10.73 8.12 14.72
CA VAL A 30 11.39 9.42 14.89
C VAL A 30 11.17 10.31 13.67
N THR A 31 11.38 9.80 12.45
CA THR A 31 11.18 10.60 11.23
C THR A 31 9.71 11.01 11.07
N ARG A 32 8.77 10.11 11.36
CA ARG A 32 7.33 10.40 11.34
C ARG A 32 6.92 11.45 12.37
N VAL A 33 7.45 11.35 13.59
CA VAL A 33 7.20 12.33 14.66
C VAL A 33 7.78 13.69 14.27
N HIS A 34 8.98 13.72 13.68
CA HIS A 34 9.62 14.95 13.21
C HIS A 34 8.76 15.64 12.13
N VAL A 35 8.34 14.93 11.08
CA VAL A 35 7.48 15.49 10.03
C VAL A 35 6.14 15.99 10.60
N ARG A 36 5.59 15.29 11.60
CA ARG A 36 4.35 15.72 12.28
C ARG A 36 4.53 16.99 13.08
N LEU A 37 5.61 17.14 13.83
CA LEU A 37 5.92 18.34 14.61
C LEU A 37 6.09 19.56 13.70
N ILE A 38 6.80 19.39 12.57
CA ILE A 38 6.95 20.43 11.54
C ILE A 38 5.58 20.84 10.99
N ARG A 39 4.73 19.88 10.59
CA ARG A 39 3.38 20.16 10.07
C ARG A 39 2.45 20.80 11.10
N ALA A 40 2.59 20.44 12.38
CA ALA A 40 1.79 21.00 13.46
C ALA A 40 2.25 22.42 13.87
N GLY A 41 3.39 22.90 13.35
CA GLY A 41 3.95 24.21 13.70
C GLY A 41 4.42 24.30 15.16
N VAL A 42 4.70 23.17 15.80
CA VAL A 42 5.05 23.09 17.23
C VAL A 42 6.56 22.83 17.36
N GLY A 43 7.37 23.88 17.57
CA GLY A 43 8.78 23.78 17.99
C GLY A 43 9.77 24.73 17.26
N TRP A 44 11.01 24.79 17.78
CA TRP A 44 12.19 25.48 17.19
C TRP A 44 12.64 24.85 15.86
N PHE A 45 12.14 23.66 15.50
CA PHE A 45 12.51 22.92 14.29
C PHE A 45 11.96 23.59 13.02
N ARG A 46 12.67 24.63 12.57
CA ARG A 46 12.45 25.33 11.32
C ARG A 46 13.10 24.53 10.18
N ASN A 47 12.45 24.48 9.01
CA ASN A 47 12.99 23.84 7.81
C ASN A 47 14.45 24.29 7.57
N VAL A 48 15.39 23.34 7.68
CA VAL A 48 16.75 23.54 7.19
C VAL A 48 16.66 23.49 5.66
N SER A 49 16.64 24.66 5.05
CA SER A 49 16.62 24.84 3.61
C SER A 49 18.03 25.29 3.23
N ILE A 50 18.81 24.41 2.60
CA ILE A 50 20.13 24.77 2.06
C ILE A 50 19.92 25.13 0.59
N GLY A 51 19.56 26.39 0.32
CA GLY A 51 19.37 26.92 -1.05
C GLY A 51 18.21 26.28 -1.84
N ASP A 52 18.42 26.10 -3.15
CA ASP A 52 17.44 25.56 -4.12
C ASP A 52 17.50 24.00 -4.30
N LEU A 53 18.40 23.31 -3.59
CA LEU A 53 18.57 21.85 -3.72
C LEU A 53 17.92 21.11 -2.55
N HIS A 54 16.71 20.59 -2.76
CA HIS A 54 16.02 19.74 -1.79
C HIS A 54 16.62 18.32 -1.76
N ILE A 55 17.63 18.11 -0.92
CA ILE A 55 18.14 16.76 -0.62
C ILE A 55 17.09 16.03 0.21
N HIS A 56 16.45 15.04 -0.39
CA HIS A 56 15.52 14.16 0.30
C HIS A 56 16.30 13.25 1.25
N HIS A 57 15.76 13.01 2.44
CA HIS A 57 16.43 12.18 3.45
C HIS A 57 16.61 10.72 3.01
N VAL A 58 15.91 10.29 1.96
CA VAL A 58 16.17 9.04 1.22
C VAL A 58 17.63 8.89 0.80
N VAL A 59 18.32 9.98 0.44
CA VAL A 59 19.73 9.95 0.00
C VAL A 59 20.63 9.55 1.18
N PHE A 60 20.42 10.14 2.35
CA PHE A 60 21.10 9.72 3.58
C PHE A 60 20.76 8.28 3.93
N GLY A 61 19.50 7.88 3.73
CA GLY A 61 19.05 6.50 3.88
C GLY A 61 19.87 5.51 3.04
N VAL A 62 20.04 5.80 1.74
CA VAL A 62 20.85 4.98 0.82
C VAL A 62 22.30 4.91 1.27
N VAL A 63 22.91 6.04 1.66
CA VAL A 63 24.29 6.08 2.16
C VAL A 63 24.45 5.22 3.42
N LEU A 64 23.55 5.35 4.39
CA LEU A 64 23.56 4.54 5.61
C LEU A 64 23.34 3.05 5.33
N MET A 65 22.48 2.70 4.36
CA MET A 65 22.32 1.31 3.91
C MET A 65 23.60 0.76 3.30
N LEU A 66 24.29 1.54 2.47
CA LEU A 66 25.57 1.12 1.87
C LEU A 66 26.64 0.94 2.94
N VAL A 67 26.81 1.92 3.83
CA VAL A 67 27.79 1.86 4.92
C VAL A 67 27.48 0.68 5.84
N GLY A 68 26.26 0.59 6.39
CA GLY A 68 25.88 -0.48 7.31
C GLY A 68 25.95 -1.87 6.66
N GLY A 69 25.52 -2.00 5.40
CA GLY A 69 25.57 -3.25 4.65
C GLY A 69 27.00 -3.71 4.38
N VAL A 70 27.85 -2.84 3.83
CA VAL A 70 29.26 -3.16 3.53
C VAL A 70 30.04 -3.42 4.81
N THR A 71 29.88 -2.58 5.85
CA THR A 71 30.50 -2.83 7.15
C THR A 71 30.05 -4.19 7.70
N GLY A 72 28.76 -4.52 7.61
CA GLY A 72 28.21 -5.80 8.03
C GLY A 72 28.89 -6.99 7.34
N LEU A 73 29.10 -6.92 6.02
CA LEU A 73 29.83 -7.95 5.27
C LEU A 73 31.26 -8.16 5.81
N LEU A 74 31.97 -7.07 6.14
CA LEU A 74 33.35 -7.13 6.65
C LEU A 74 33.44 -7.69 8.08
N VAL A 75 32.56 -7.25 8.98
CA VAL A 75 32.67 -7.55 10.41
C VAL A 75 31.87 -8.79 10.84
N SER A 76 30.97 -9.30 10.01
CA SER A 76 30.06 -10.42 10.32
C SER A 76 30.77 -11.67 10.86
N ALA A 77 31.93 -12.01 10.31
CA ALA A 77 32.73 -13.17 10.71
C ALA A 77 33.63 -12.91 11.94
N HIS A 78 33.87 -11.65 12.29
CA HIS A 78 34.92 -11.24 13.24
C HIS A 78 34.37 -10.78 14.59
N SER A 79 33.22 -10.09 14.61
CA SER A 79 32.64 -9.57 15.84
C SER A 79 31.13 -9.44 15.76
N THR A 80 30.43 -10.13 16.67
CA THR A 80 28.97 -10.04 16.79
C THR A 80 28.52 -8.64 17.20
N GLY A 81 29.28 -7.95 18.06
CA GLY A 81 28.96 -6.59 18.50
C GLY A 81 29.05 -5.58 17.35
N TRP A 82 30.13 -5.60 16.59
CA TRP A 82 30.28 -4.74 15.41
C TRP A 82 29.29 -5.08 14.31
N TYR A 83 28.97 -6.36 14.13
CA TYR A 83 27.94 -6.76 13.19
C TYR A 83 26.56 -6.26 13.61
N ALA A 84 26.25 -6.29 14.91
CA ALA A 84 25.00 -5.74 15.43
C ALA A 84 24.90 -4.23 15.26
N PHE A 85 26.01 -3.50 15.47
CA PHE A 85 26.07 -2.08 15.19
C PHE A 85 25.86 -1.78 13.69
N ALA A 86 26.57 -2.48 12.81
CA ALA A 86 26.43 -2.33 11.36
C ALA A 86 24.98 -2.61 10.89
N ALA A 87 24.35 -3.64 11.47
CA ALA A 87 22.95 -3.97 11.22
C ALA A 87 21.99 -2.89 11.74
N ALA A 88 22.28 -2.25 12.88
CA ALA A 88 21.51 -1.10 13.35
C ALA A 88 21.61 0.09 12.39
N VAL A 89 22.82 0.43 11.91
CA VAL A 89 23.05 1.48 10.90
C VAL A 89 22.28 1.17 9.61
N PHE A 90 22.33 -0.08 9.15
CA PHE A 90 21.55 -0.54 8.00
C PHE A 90 20.04 -0.39 8.24
N GLY A 91 19.57 -0.64 9.47
CA GLY A 91 18.18 -0.47 9.89
C GLY A 91 17.71 0.98 9.86
N VAL A 92 18.53 1.92 10.36
CA VAL A 92 18.25 3.37 10.26
C VAL A 92 18.19 3.81 8.80
N GLY A 93 19.15 3.39 7.97
CA GLY A 93 19.15 3.70 6.54
C GLY A 93 17.89 3.20 5.84
N SER A 94 17.51 1.95 6.13
CA SER A 94 16.30 1.33 5.58
C SER A 94 15.03 2.07 6.00
N ALA A 95 14.93 2.53 7.25
CA ALA A 95 13.79 3.31 7.72
C ALA A 95 13.62 4.64 6.97
N LEU A 96 14.72 5.36 6.73
CA LEU A 96 14.71 6.62 5.97
C LEU A 96 14.29 6.41 4.51
N VAL A 97 14.78 5.32 3.88
CA VAL A 97 14.37 4.96 2.52
C VAL A 97 12.90 4.57 2.46
N LEU A 98 12.42 3.79 3.45
CA LEU A 98 11.04 3.36 3.51
C LEU A 98 10.06 4.50 3.82
N ASP A 99 10.51 5.56 4.50
CA ASP A 99 9.68 6.72 4.78
C ASP A 99 9.26 7.46 3.49
N GLU A 100 10.17 7.51 2.52
CA GLU A 100 9.97 8.10 1.18
C GLU A 100 9.64 7.04 0.10
N PHE A 101 9.24 5.83 0.50
CA PHE A 101 8.97 4.75 -0.44
C PHE A 101 7.96 5.12 -1.54
N ALA A 102 6.98 5.96 -1.21
CA ALA A 102 6.02 6.50 -2.18
C ALA A 102 6.71 7.22 -3.36
N LEU A 103 7.70 8.07 -3.05
CA LEU A 103 8.46 8.87 -4.01
C LEU A 103 9.35 8.00 -4.91
N ILE A 104 9.96 6.96 -4.32
CA ILE A 104 10.81 6.00 -5.06
C ILE A 104 9.98 5.19 -6.07
N LEU A 105 8.77 4.77 -5.70
CA LEU A 105 7.90 4.00 -6.59
C LEU A 105 7.21 4.87 -7.65
N HIS A 106 6.88 6.12 -7.34
CA HIS A 106 6.14 7.01 -8.22
C HIS A 106 6.94 8.29 -8.47
N LEU A 107 7.88 8.23 -9.42
CA LEU A 107 8.78 9.33 -9.78
C LEU A 107 8.09 10.55 -10.46
N ARG A 108 6.75 10.59 -10.55
CA ARG A 108 6.02 11.74 -11.09
C ARG A 108 5.03 12.24 -10.04
N ASP A 109 5.28 13.47 -9.59
CA ASP A 109 4.63 14.28 -8.55
C ASP A 109 3.14 14.62 -8.77
N VAL A 110 2.42 13.77 -9.51
CA VAL A 110 1.03 14.02 -9.87
C VAL A 110 0.23 12.75 -9.64
N TYR A 111 -0.57 12.79 -8.57
CA TYR A 111 -1.30 11.70 -7.89
C TYR A 111 -0.41 11.01 -6.85
N TRP A 112 -0.62 11.14 -5.54
CA TRP A 112 -1.88 10.91 -4.81
C TRP A 112 -1.84 11.59 -3.42
N SER A 113 -2.98 12.06 -2.91
CA SER A 113 -3.19 12.39 -1.49
C SER A 113 -3.07 11.17 -0.53
N GLU A 114 -2.36 10.11 -0.95
CA GLU A 114 -2.15 8.83 -0.27
C GLU A 114 -0.66 8.49 -0.05
N GLU A 115 0.29 9.37 -0.36
CA GLU A 115 1.75 9.12 -0.27
C GLU A 115 2.20 8.61 1.11
N GLY A 116 1.63 9.15 2.20
CA GLY A 116 1.92 8.64 3.54
C GLY A 116 1.47 7.19 3.78
N ARG A 117 0.43 6.73 3.08
CA ARG A 117 -0.18 5.40 3.27
C ARG A 117 0.68 4.29 2.68
N THR A 118 1.29 4.52 1.52
CA THR A 118 2.13 3.54 0.84
C THR A 118 3.45 3.28 1.56
N SER A 119 4.07 4.32 2.11
CA SER A 119 5.28 4.19 2.94
C SER A 119 5.00 3.42 4.23
N VAL A 120 3.88 3.72 4.89
CA VAL A 120 3.47 2.97 6.10
C VAL A 120 3.22 1.50 5.77
N ASP A 121 2.57 1.18 4.65
CA ASP A 121 2.38 -0.20 4.20
C ASP A 121 3.70 -0.95 4.00
N ALA A 122 4.68 -0.31 3.37
CA ALA A 122 5.99 -0.89 3.13
C ALA A 122 6.73 -1.20 4.45
N VAL A 123 6.71 -0.27 5.40
CA VAL A 123 7.30 -0.49 6.72
C VAL A 123 6.59 -1.61 7.48
N PHE A 124 5.25 -1.68 7.43
CA PHE A 124 4.51 -2.79 8.06
C PHE A 124 4.92 -4.15 7.50
N VAL A 125 5.14 -4.25 6.19
CA VAL A 125 5.65 -5.48 5.56
C VAL A 125 7.06 -5.79 6.07
N ALA A 126 7.96 -4.81 6.07
CA ALA A 126 9.33 -4.99 6.54
C ALA A 126 9.36 -5.46 8.00
N VAL A 127 8.64 -4.77 8.89
CA VAL A 127 8.53 -5.12 10.31
C VAL A 127 7.93 -6.52 10.49
N ALA A 128 6.85 -6.84 9.79
CA ALA A 128 6.23 -8.17 9.90
C ALA A 128 7.19 -9.29 9.46
N MET A 129 7.88 -9.11 8.34
CA MET A 129 8.82 -10.12 7.83
C MET A 129 10.05 -10.27 8.71
N THR A 130 10.66 -9.17 9.12
CA THR A 130 11.80 -9.20 10.05
C THR A 130 11.40 -9.78 11.40
N GLY A 131 10.20 -9.47 11.90
CA GLY A 131 9.66 -10.08 13.11
C GLY A 131 9.51 -11.60 13.01
N LEU A 132 8.99 -12.12 11.90
CA LEU A 132 8.91 -13.57 11.65
C LEU A 132 10.31 -14.22 11.63
N LEU A 133 11.29 -13.57 10.99
CA LEU A 133 12.68 -14.03 10.99
C LEU A 133 13.30 -14.03 12.41
N LEU A 134 12.99 -13.03 13.22
CA LEU A 134 13.43 -12.96 14.62
C LEU A 134 12.83 -14.07 15.48
N LEU A 135 11.58 -14.44 15.23
CA LEU A 135 10.93 -15.60 15.88
C LEU A 135 11.53 -16.94 15.44
N GLY A 136 12.48 -16.96 14.50
CA GLY A 136 13.12 -18.17 14.03
C GLY A 136 12.41 -18.87 12.88
N LEU A 137 11.32 -18.30 12.37
CA LEU A 137 10.66 -18.81 11.20
C LEU A 137 11.54 -18.53 9.98
N ARG A 138 11.91 -19.60 9.28
CA ARG A 138 12.64 -19.52 8.01
C ARG A 138 11.62 -19.54 6.88
N PRO A 139 11.68 -18.62 5.91
CA PRO A 139 10.84 -18.73 4.74
C PRO A 139 11.25 -19.96 3.94
N LEU A 140 10.30 -20.61 3.29
CA LEU A 140 10.54 -21.77 2.42
C LEU A 140 11.23 -22.94 3.14
N THR A 141 10.74 -23.28 4.34
CA THR A 141 11.24 -24.44 5.09
C THR A 141 11.18 -25.71 4.24
N TRP A 142 12.34 -26.31 4.00
CA TRP A 142 12.49 -27.57 3.27
C TRP A 142 13.13 -28.67 4.14
N GLU A 143 13.71 -28.29 5.28
CA GLU A 143 14.51 -29.16 6.15
C GLU A 143 13.66 -30.21 6.90
N SER A 144 12.42 -29.89 7.29
CA SER A 144 11.52 -30.84 7.96
C SER A 144 10.04 -30.57 7.70
N ILE A 145 9.22 -31.64 7.71
CA ILE A 145 7.75 -31.58 7.72
C ILE A 145 7.25 -32.26 8.99
N GLY A 146 6.55 -31.52 9.85
CA GLY A 146 6.01 -32.08 11.10
C GLY A 146 7.08 -32.68 12.02
N GLY A 147 8.31 -32.15 11.97
CA GLY A 147 9.45 -32.68 12.73
C GLY A 147 10.20 -33.83 12.03
N VAL A 148 9.71 -34.33 10.89
CA VAL A 148 10.40 -35.37 10.11
C VAL A 148 11.38 -34.71 9.14
N PRO A 149 12.69 -34.99 9.25
CA PRO A 149 13.69 -34.46 8.33
C PRO A 149 13.45 -34.89 6.88
N VAL A 150 13.52 -33.95 5.95
CA VAL A 150 13.33 -34.21 4.52
C VAL A 150 14.65 -34.03 3.78
N HIS A 151 15.04 -35.03 2.99
CA HIS A 151 16.35 -35.06 2.33
C HIS A 151 16.24 -35.33 0.82
N GLY A 152 17.26 -34.91 0.07
CA GLY A 152 17.41 -35.22 -1.36
C GLY A 152 16.26 -34.67 -2.23
N GLY A 153 15.79 -35.47 -3.17
CA GLY A 153 14.75 -35.06 -4.12
C GLY A 153 13.42 -34.65 -3.48
N LEU A 154 13.09 -35.21 -2.30
CA LEU A 154 11.85 -34.86 -1.59
C LEU A 154 11.90 -33.43 -1.01
N ALA A 155 13.05 -33.01 -0.49
CA ALA A 155 13.25 -31.62 -0.04
C ALA A 155 13.03 -30.62 -1.18
N VAL A 156 13.58 -30.92 -2.37
CA VAL A 156 13.38 -30.10 -3.58
C VAL A 156 11.91 -30.07 -3.98
N ALA A 157 11.22 -31.21 -3.95
CA ALA A 157 9.79 -31.29 -4.28
C ALA A 157 8.94 -30.44 -3.31
N VAL A 158 9.24 -30.47 -2.01
CA VAL A 158 8.55 -29.66 -0.98
C VAL A 158 8.79 -28.17 -1.18
N LEU A 159 10.03 -27.78 -1.48
CA LEU A 159 10.39 -26.40 -1.80
C LEU A 159 9.62 -25.90 -3.03
N VAL A 160 9.64 -26.66 -4.12
CA VAL A 160 8.92 -26.34 -5.35
C VAL A 160 7.41 -26.25 -5.10
N LEU A 161 6.84 -27.18 -4.33
CA LEU A 161 5.42 -27.14 -3.97
C LEU A 161 5.06 -25.87 -3.20
N ASN A 162 5.85 -25.51 -2.19
CA ASN A 162 5.65 -24.28 -1.42
C ASN A 162 5.72 -23.04 -2.32
N LEU A 163 6.68 -22.99 -3.24
CA LEU A 163 6.82 -21.89 -4.20
C LEU A 163 5.60 -21.80 -5.12
N VAL A 164 5.15 -22.93 -5.66
CA VAL A 164 3.95 -23.00 -6.53
C VAL A 164 2.72 -22.54 -5.75
N LEU A 165 2.52 -23.00 -4.52
CA LEU A 165 1.41 -22.56 -3.68
C LEU A 165 1.49 -21.06 -3.39
N ALA A 166 2.67 -20.52 -3.08
CA ALA A 166 2.90 -19.09 -2.90
C ALA A 166 2.50 -18.30 -4.15
N VAL A 167 2.99 -18.69 -5.33
CA VAL A 167 2.61 -18.07 -6.61
C VAL A 167 1.09 -18.12 -6.81
N ILE A 168 0.44 -19.27 -6.57
CA ILE A 168 -1.02 -19.38 -6.69
C ILE A 168 -1.73 -18.43 -5.72
N THR A 169 -1.30 -18.33 -4.46
CA THR A 169 -1.92 -17.42 -3.49
C THR A 169 -1.77 -15.95 -3.88
N LEU A 170 -0.61 -15.57 -4.43
CA LEU A 170 -0.33 -14.23 -4.95
C LEU A 170 -1.16 -13.92 -6.19
N LEU A 171 -1.25 -14.85 -7.15
CA LEU A 171 -2.10 -14.73 -8.33
C LEU A 171 -3.58 -14.62 -7.98
N LYS A 172 -4.01 -15.22 -6.86
CA LYS A 172 -5.35 -15.06 -6.28
C LYS A 172 -5.56 -13.71 -5.59
N GLY A 173 -4.54 -12.86 -5.64
CA GLY A 173 -4.51 -11.50 -5.13
C GLY A 173 -4.22 -11.42 -3.63
N LYS A 174 -3.88 -12.51 -2.95
CA LYS A 174 -3.80 -12.57 -1.47
C LYS A 174 -2.39 -12.33 -0.93
N ILE A 175 -1.86 -11.14 -1.19
CA ILE A 175 -0.48 -10.72 -0.89
C ILE A 175 -0.06 -11.09 0.54
N TRP A 176 -0.79 -10.65 1.57
CA TRP A 176 -0.47 -10.92 2.97
C TRP A 176 -0.44 -12.41 3.34
N THR A 177 -1.42 -13.20 2.89
CA THR A 177 -1.40 -14.65 3.16
C THR A 177 -0.32 -15.38 2.37
N GLY A 178 0.07 -14.84 1.20
CA GLY A 178 1.21 -15.36 0.43
C GLY A 178 2.52 -15.09 1.15
N LEU A 179 2.77 -13.84 1.54
CA LEU A 179 3.98 -13.43 2.26
C LEU A 179 4.14 -14.17 3.59
N VAL A 180 3.12 -14.15 4.47
CA VAL A 180 3.18 -14.87 5.75
C VAL A 180 3.18 -16.39 5.51
N GLY A 181 2.53 -16.85 4.45
CA GLY A 181 2.49 -18.27 4.11
C GLY A 181 3.85 -18.84 3.69
N LEU A 182 4.79 -18.02 3.22
CA LEU A 182 6.17 -18.47 2.99
C LEU A 182 6.84 -18.98 4.27
N PHE A 183 6.44 -18.42 5.42
CA PHE A 183 6.91 -18.84 6.75
C PHE A 183 6.02 -19.92 7.36
N VAL A 184 4.74 -19.94 6.98
CA VAL A 184 3.73 -20.88 7.52
C VAL A 184 3.01 -21.56 6.35
N PRO A 185 3.54 -22.69 5.83
CA PRO A 185 3.02 -23.39 4.64
C PRO A 185 1.52 -23.70 4.67
N VAL A 186 0.95 -23.95 5.86
CA VAL A 186 -0.49 -24.16 6.06
C VAL A 186 -1.33 -23.00 5.52
N LEU A 187 -0.84 -21.75 5.67
CA LEU A 187 -1.53 -20.58 5.13
C LEU A 187 -1.51 -20.54 3.60
N LEU A 188 -0.49 -21.11 2.96
CA LEU A 188 -0.42 -21.23 1.50
C LEU A 188 -1.46 -22.22 1.00
N VAL A 189 -1.62 -23.36 1.66
CA VAL A 189 -2.67 -24.35 1.33
C VAL A 189 -4.05 -23.72 1.47
N VAL A 190 -4.33 -23.06 2.59
CA VAL A 190 -5.60 -22.35 2.82
C VAL A 190 -5.80 -21.23 1.78
N GLY A 191 -4.75 -20.48 1.48
CA GLY A 191 -4.76 -19.41 0.49
C GLY A 191 -5.00 -19.93 -0.94
N ALA A 192 -4.47 -21.11 -1.27
CA ALA A 192 -4.61 -21.75 -2.55
C ALA A 192 -5.98 -22.41 -2.72
N ILE A 193 -6.55 -23.03 -1.68
CA ILE A 193 -7.90 -23.63 -1.76
C ILE A 193 -8.98 -22.55 -1.80
N ARG A 194 -8.84 -21.48 -1.00
CA ARG A 194 -9.85 -20.43 -0.93
C ARG A 194 -10.04 -19.69 -2.25
N LEU A 195 -11.28 -19.30 -2.52
CA LEU A 195 -11.67 -18.53 -3.71
C LEU A 195 -10.78 -17.28 -3.93
N ALA A 196 -10.46 -16.98 -5.18
CA ALA A 196 -9.63 -15.84 -5.54
C ALA A 196 -10.37 -14.51 -5.39
N ARG A 197 -9.63 -13.40 -5.23
CA ARG A 197 -10.23 -12.07 -5.14
C ARG A 197 -10.84 -11.63 -6.48
N PRO A 198 -11.97 -10.89 -6.50
CA PRO A 198 -12.71 -10.55 -7.72
C PRO A 198 -11.91 -9.70 -8.73
N GLY A 199 -10.87 -8.97 -8.28
CA GLY A 199 -9.96 -8.21 -9.15
C GLY A 199 -8.59 -8.86 -9.41
N SER A 200 -8.37 -10.09 -8.97
CA SER A 200 -7.07 -10.76 -9.11
C SER A 200 -6.82 -11.30 -10.54
N PRO A 201 -5.56 -11.44 -11.00
CA PRO A 201 -5.26 -12.11 -12.26
C PRO A 201 -5.95 -13.47 -12.40
N TRP A 202 -5.96 -14.26 -11.32
CA TRP A 202 -6.66 -15.54 -11.28
C TRP A 202 -8.16 -15.42 -11.56
N ALA A 203 -8.85 -14.43 -10.97
CA ALA A 203 -10.27 -14.24 -11.23
C ALA A 203 -10.52 -13.85 -12.68
N ARG A 204 -9.68 -12.96 -13.24
CA ARG A 204 -9.76 -12.54 -14.65
C ARG A 204 -9.60 -13.71 -15.61
N TRP A 205 -8.70 -14.64 -15.33
CA TRP A 205 -8.45 -15.79 -16.20
C TRP A 205 -9.51 -16.90 -16.08
N PHE A 206 -10.02 -17.16 -14.87
CA PHE A 206 -10.80 -18.37 -14.62
C PHE A 206 -12.31 -18.20 -14.47
N PHE A 207 -12.83 -17.07 -13.99
CA PHE A 207 -14.28 -16.97 -13.70
C PHE A 207 -14.88 -15.56 -13.81
N ALA A 208 -14.11 -14.54 -14.19
CA ALA A 208 -14.64 -13.24 -14.57
C ALA A 208 -15.50 -13.31 -15.84
N PRO A 209 -16.33 -12.29 -16.13
CA PRO A 209 -17.17 -12.27 -17.34
C PRO A 209 -16.39 -12.47 -18.65
N GLY A 210 -15.13 -12.00 -18.72
CA GLY A 210 -14.22 -12.21 -19.86
C GLY A 210 -13.25 -13.40 -19.72
N ALA A 211 -13.47 -14.29 -18.73
CA ALA A 211 -12.59 -15.43 -18.50
C ALA A 211 -12.87 -16.58 -19.47
N ARG A 212 -11.94 -17.55 -19.55
CA ARG A 212 -12.11 -18.77 -20.37
C ARG A 212 -13.32 -19.61 -19.94
N ARG A 213 -13.73 -19.53 -18.66
CA ARG A 213 -14.91 -20.21 -18.10
C ARG A 213 -15.68 -19.28 -17.15
N PRO A 214 -16.50 -18.33 -17.65
CA PRO A 214 -17.18 -17.37 -16.80
C PRO A 214 -18.12 -18.08 -15.81
N ASN A 215 -18.09 -17.69 -14.53
CA ASN A 215 -18.98 -18.23 -13.51
C ASN A 215 -19.52 -17.09 -12.62
N PRO A 216 -20.71 -16.56 -12.96
CA PRO A 216 -21.31 -15.44 -12.24
C PRO A 216 -21.54 -15.72 -10.76
N GLY A 217 -21.89 -16.96 -10.41
CA GLY A 217 -22.13 -17.37 -9.02
C GLY A 217 -20.87 -17.31 -8.15
N LYS A 218 -19.73 -17.78 -8.67
CA LYS A 218 -18.42 -17.67 -7.98
C LYS A 218 -18.00 -16.20 -7.85
N MET A 219 -18.18 -15.40 -8.89
CA MET A 219 -17.87 -13.96 -8.86
C MET A 219 -18.72 -13.22 -7.81
N ALA A 220 -20.03 -13.47 -7.76
CA ALA A 220 -20.93 -12.89 -6.78
C ALA A 220 -20.56 -13.31 -5.34
N LYS A 221 -20.19 -14.57 -5.12
CA LYS A 221 -19.72 -15.07 -3.81
C LYS A 221 -18.40 -14.41 -3.39
N ALA A 222 -17.47 -14.21 -4.33
CA ALA A 222 -16.22 -13.49 -4.10
C ALA A 222 -16.49 -12.02 -3.71
N MET A 223 -17.39 -11.34 -4.43
CA MET A 223 -17.77 -9.96 -4.17
C MET A 223 -18.44 -9.79 -2.80
N ARG A 224 -19.40 -10.66 -2.45
CA ARG A 224 -20.06 -10.63 -1.13
C ARG A 224 -19.07 -10.75 0.02
N ARG A 225 -18.07 -11.63 -0.11
CA ARG A 225 -17.02 -11.80 0.91
C ARG A 225 -16.10 -10.59 1.02
N GLU A 226 -15.72 -10.01 -0.11
CA GLU A 226 -14.90 -8.79 -0.15
C GLU A 226 -15.59 -7.64 0.59
N VAL A 227 -16.90 -7.47 0.36
CA VAL A 227 -17.72 -6.45 1.02
C VAL A 227 -17.84 -6.72 2.52
N ARG A 228 -18.16 -7.96 2.92
CA ARG A 228 -18.43 -8.29 4.33
C ARG A 228 -17.19 -8.25 5.21
N TRP A 229 -16.08 -8.84 4.76
CA TRP A 229 -14.92 -9.05 5.63
C TRP A 229 -13.78 -8.09 5.36
N ARG A 230 -13.54 -7.73 4.10
CA ARG A 230 -12.35 -6.98 3.74
C ARG A 230 -12.55 -5.48 3.83
N ARG A 231 -13.67 -4.96 3.32
CA ARG A 231 -13.98 -3.51 3.43
C ARG A 231 -13.87 -2.96 4.86
N PRO A 232 -14.41 -3.61 5.91
CA PRO A 232 -14.24 -3.09 7.27
C PRO A 232 -12.78 -3.11 7.72
N VAL A 233 -12.02 -4.16 7.42
CA VAL A 233 -10.58 -4.24 7.74
C VAL A 233 -9.77 -3.17 7.00
N ILE A 234 -10.07 -2.93 5.72
CA ILE A 234 -9.42 -1.85 4.96
C ILE A 234 -9.75 -0.50 5.57
N ARG A 235 -11.01 -0.25 5.96
CA ARG A 235 -11.40 1.00 6.62
C ARG A 235 -10.70 1.18 7.97
N ALA A 236 -10.64 0.12 8.78
CA ALA A 236 -9.93 0.14 10.05
C ALA A 236 -8.43 0.39 9.86
N LYS A 237 -7.82 -0.27 8.87
CA LYS A 237 -6.42 -0.05 8.48
C LYS A 237 -6.19 1.40 8.04
N ILE A 238 -7.04 1.93 7.16
CA ILE A 238 -6.95 3.32 6.70
C ILE A 238 -7.08 4.28 7.88
N ALA A 239 -8.05 4.08 8.77
CA ALA A 239 -8.22 4.90 9.96
C ALA A 239 -6.98 4.85 10.88
N PHE A 240 -6.39 3.68 11.06
CA PHE A 240 -5.13 3.53 11.80
C PHE A 240 -3.96 4.23 11.09
N GLN A 241 -3.86 4.11 9.76
CA GLN A 241 -2.83 4.78 8.98
C GLN A 241 -2.98 6.29 8.97
N GLU A 242 -4.21 6.81 8.97
CA GLU A 242 -4.51 8.24 9.12
C GLU A 242 -4.18 8.71 10.54
N PHE A 243 -4.47 7.90 11.55
CA PHE A 243 -4.03 8.14 12.92
C PHE A 243 -2.50 8.15 13.05
N LEU A 244 -1.77 7.34 12.29
CA LEU A 244 -0.31 7.25 12.32
C LEU A 244 0.40 8.24 11.39
N SER A 245 -0.26 8.70 10.31
CA SER A 245 0.32 9.61 9.31
C SER A 245 -0.17 11.06 9.43
N GLY A 246 -1.26 11.30 10.16
CA GLY A 246 -1.98 12.57 10.17
C GLY A 246 -2.96 12.63 8.98
N ARG A 247 -4.10 13.30 9.14
CA ARG A 247 -5.08 13.47 8.05
C ARG A 247 -4.42 14.20 6.88
N HIS A 248 -4.38 13.58 5.71
CA HIS A 248 -3.82 14.16 4.47
C HIS A 248 -4.91 14.91 3.67
N ASP A 249 -5.75 15.67 4.36
CA ASP A 249 -6.80 16.48 3.73
C ASP A 249 -6.36 17.96 3.73
N LEU A 250 -5.37 18.28 2.91
CA LEU A 250 -5.21 19.65 2.43
C LEU A 250 -5.00 19.58 0.91
N PRO A 251 -5.96 20.08 0.10
CA PRO A 251 -5.68 20.31 -1.30
C PRO A 251 -4.49 21.26 -1.38
N SER A 252 -3.45 20.87 -2.11
CA SER A 252 -2.31 21.73 -2.40
C SER A 252 -2.82 23.07 -2.91
N ILE A 253 -2.47 24.14 -2.20
CA ILE A 253 -2.85 25.52 -2.55
C ILE A 253 -2.40 25.88 -3.97
N THR A 254 -1.43 25.15 -4.53
CA THR A 254 -0.94 25.24 -5.90
C THR A 254 -1.93 24.77 -6.97
N ALA A 255 -2.84 23.82 -6.69
CA ALA A 255 -3.81 23.33 -7.68
C ALA A 255 -4.99 24.31 -7.94
N SER A 256 -5.10 25.36 -7.13
CA SER A 256 -6.14 26.39 -7.28
C SER A 256 -5.69 27.56 -8.16
N ALA A 257 -4.38 27.70 -8.43
CA ALA A 257 -3.82 28.81 -9.18
C ALA A 257 -3.89 28.63 -10.71
N ASP A 258 -4.06 27.40 -11.21
CA ASP A 258 -3.94 27.10 -12.65
C ASP A 258 -5.22 26.54 -13.28
N ARG A 259 -6.39 26.91 -12.76
CA ARG A 259 -7.62 26.79 -13.55
C ARG A 259 -7.59 27.88 -14.62
N PRO A 260 -7.53 27.55 -15.92
CA PRO A 260 -7.78 28.56 -16.93
C PRO A 260 -9.18 29.10 -16.66
N ARG A 261 -9.27 30.44 -16.48
CA ARG A 261 -10.54 31.17 -16.40
C ARG A 261 -11.45 30.61 -17.47
N ARG A 262 -12.45 29.81 -17.04
CA ARG A 262 -13.45 29.23 -17.93
C ARG A 262 -14.00 30.37 -18.77
N ALA A 263 -13.65 30.35 -20.05
CA ALA A 263 -14.17 31.27 -21.02
C ALA A 263 -15.68 31.34 -20.85
N ARG A 264 -16.11 32.55 -20.52
CA ARG A 264 -17.48 33.04 -20.51
C ARG A 264 -18.33 32.22 -21.48
N ARG A 265 -19.27 31.43 -20.97
CA ARG A 265 -20.28 30.73 -21.78
C ARG A 265 -20.98 31.76 -22.67
N VAL A 266 -20.59 31.82 -23.94
CA VAL A 266 -21.37 32.49 -24.98
C VAL A 266 -22.63 31.64 -25.13
N ARG A 267 -23.79 32.21 -24.75
CA ARG A 267 -25.09 31.59 -25.02
C ARG A 267 -25.25 31.46 -26.54
N PRO A 268 -25.77 30.33 -27.07
CA PRO A 268 -26.10 30.24 -28.48
C PRO A 268 -27.19 31.27 -28.81
N ARG A 269 -26.97 32.09 -29.84
CA ARG A 269 -28.01 32.95 -30.41
C ARG A 269 -29.08 32.04 -31.03
N VAL A 270 -30.29 32.07 -30.47
CA VAL A 270 -31.47 31.43 -31.06
C VAL A 270 -31.78 32.14 -32.39
N PRO A 271 -31.90 31.45 -33.53
CA PRO A 271 -32.29 32.09 -34.77
C PRO A 271 -33.73 32.60 -34.68
N ALA A 272 -33.93 33.86 -35.07
CA ALA A 272 -35.23 34.52 -35.02
C ALA A 272 -36.25 33.80 -35.92
N ARG A 273 -37.31 33.29 -35.30
CA ARG A 273 -38.48 32.70 -35.96
C ARG A 273 -39.17 33.79 -36.78
N LYS A 274 -39.15 33.67 -38.12
CA LYS A 274 -39.92 34.53 -39.03
C LYS A 274 -41.39 34.53 -38.60
N ARG A 275 -41.88 35.69 -38.14
CA ARG A 275 -43.29 35.90 -37.80
C ARG A 275 -44.10 35.84 -39.10
N ARG A 276 -45.00 34.86 -39.22
CA ARG A 276 -46.06 34.88 -40.24
C ARG A 276 -47.01 36.03 -39.91
N PHE A 277 -47.16 36.94 -40.85
CA PHE A 277 -48.16 38.01 -40.84
C PHE A 277 -49.56 37.39 -40.93
N VAL A 278 -50.44 37.72 -39.99
CA VAL A 278 -51.86 37.36 -40.01
C VAL A 278 -52.64 38.68 -40.04
N PRO A 279 -53.49 38.93 -41.05
CA PRO A 279 -54.19 40.20 -41.17
C PRO A 279 -55.35 40.30 -40.15
N PRO A 280 -55.76 41.51 -39.74
CA PRO A 280 -56.80 41.69 -38.73
C PRO A 280 -58.19 41.44 -39.34
N ARG A 281 -58.93 40.48 -38.80
CA ARG A 281 -60.37 40.34 -39.08
C ARG A 281 -61.14 41.39 -38.27
N ALA A 282 -61.95 42.16 -38.99
CA ALA A 282 -62.78 43.23 -38.48
C ALA A 282 -63.80 42.76 -37.41
N LEU A 283 -63.89 43.53 -36.35
CA LEU A 283 -64.94 43.48 -35.33
C LEU A 283 -66.23 44.12 -35.87
N ARG A 284 -67.33 43.35 -35.92
CA ARG A 284 -68.76 43.73 -35.71
C ARG A 284 -69.64 42.66 -36.38
N ARG A 285 -70.78 42.22 -35.86
CA ARG A 285 -71.79 42.88 -35.03
C ARG A 285 -72.60 41.82 -34.26
N ARG A 286 -73.29 42.29 -33.23
CA ARG A 286 -74.09 41.59 -32.22
C ARG A 286 -75.34 40.85 -32.75
N ARG A 287 -75.64 39.72 -32.09
CA ARG A 287 -76.95 39.25 -31.51
C ARG A 287 -78.13 38.86 -32.45
N PRO A 288 -79.13 38.08 -31.96
CA PRO A 288 -79.17 37.06 -30.87
C PRO A 288 -80.05 35.83 -31.26
N PRO A 289 -80.79 35.10 -30.38
CA PRO A 289 -80.74 33.63 -30.33
C PRO A 289 -82.04 32.96 -30.79
N ARG A 290 -82.02 31.69 -31.23
CA ARG A 290 -83.27 30.89 -31.32
C ARG A 290 -83.04 29.39 -31.05
N TYR A 291 -83.65 28.98 -29.94
CA TYR A 291 -84.22 27.70 -29.50
C TYR A 291 -84.04 26.39 -30.29
N LEU A 292 -83.74 25.33 -29.51
CA LEU A 292 -84.30 23.97 -29.48
C LEU A 292 -84.81 23.36 -30.81
N ARG A 293 -84.22 22.26 -31.25
CA ARG A 293 -84.54 20.87 -30.87
C ARG A 293 -83.49 19.92 -31.44
#